data_AF-A0A100HK09-F1
#
_entry.id   AF-A0A100HK09-F1
#
_cell.length_a   1.000
_cell.length_b   1.000
_cell.length_c   1.000
_cell.angle_alpha   90.00
_cell.angle_beta   90.00
_cell.angle_gamma   90.00
#
_symmetry.space_group_name_H-M   'P 1'
#
loop_
_entity.id
_entity.type
_entity.pdbx_description
1 polymer ?
#
loop_
_entity_poly.entity_id
_entity_poly.type
_entity_poly.pdbx_seq_one_letter_code
_entity_poly.pdbx_strand_id
1 'polypeptide(L)'
;MALSADDLKRLRVLVTPGAWAAHEALDSTEQVDAELAFEVHGDVRLVAADILDTVCLKARGAALTAPGKKRFKIEGIEIEKAATGTVSAANADTWCTLAGRLRDQAAGSGVPGPALVSWDDCEVWP
;
A
#
# COMPACT_ATOMS: atom_id res chain seq x y z
N MET A 1 22.83 -10.54 0.99
CA MET A 1 22.80 -10.71 -0.48
C MET A 1 22.30 -9.39 -1.03
N ALA A 2 23.04 -8.74 -1.91
CA ALA A 2 22.71 -7.36 -2.31
C ALA A 2 21.45 -7.33 -3.21
N LEU A 3 20.62 -6.30 -3.04
CA LEU A 3 19.45 -6.06 -3.87
C LEU A 3 19.89 -5.71 -5.30
N SER A 4 19.47 -6.48 -6.30
CA SER A 4 19.86 -6.22 -7.68
C SER A 4 19.05 -5.09 -8.32
N ALA A 5 19.57 -4.51 -9.41
CA ALA A 5 18.84 -3.48 -10.16
C ALA A 5 17.51 -3.99 -10.75
N ASP A 6 17.41 -5.28 -11.07
CA ASP A 6 16.15 -5.87 -11.56
C ASP A 6 15.18 -6.15 -10.41
N ASP A 7 15.68 -6.45 -9.21
CA ASP A 7 14.86 -6.57 -8.00
C ASP A 7 14.27 -5.22 -7.61
N LEU A 8 15.02 -4.13 -7.74
CA LEU A 8 14.51 -2.76 -7.55
C LEU A 8 13.36 -2.41 -8.52
N LYS A 9 13.46 -2.81 -9.79
CA LYS A 9 12.36 -2.60 -10.76
C LYS A 9 11.13 -3.40 -10.35
N ARG A 10 11.31 -4.66 -9.96
CA ARG A 10 10.21 -5.51 -9.47
C ARG A 10 9.57 -4.92 -8.22
N LEU A 11 10.38 -4.44 -7.28
CA LEU A 11 9.92 -3.78 -6.05
C LEU A 11 9.02 -2.59 -6.37
N ARG A 12 9.44 -1.70 -7.27
CA ARG A 12 8.62 -0.55 -7.69
C ARG A 12 7.30 -0.95 -8.33
N VAL A 13 7.26 -2.04 -9.08
CA VAL A 13 6.02 -2.58 -9.66
C VAL A 13 5.09 -3.13 -8.57
N LEU A 14 5.63 -3.88 -7.61
CA LEU A 14 4.85 -4.51 -6.54
C LEU A 14 4.29 -3.48 -5.54
N VAL A 15 5.07 -2.47 -5.19
CA VAL A 15 4.63 -1.41 -4.27
C VAL A 15 3.59 -0.49 -4.93
N THR A 16 3.53 -0.41 -6.26
CA THR A 16 2.74 0.56 -7.03
C THR A 16 3.25 2.00 -6.93
N PRO A 17 3.09 2.83 -7.98
CA PRO A 17 3.63 4.20 -7.98
C PRO A 17 3.07 5.09 -6.86
N GLY A 18 1.79 4.92 -6.50
CA GLY A 18 1.13 5.73 -5.49
C GLY A 18 1.64 5.45 -4.07
N ALA A 19 1.86 4.18 -3.72
CA ALA A 19 2.42 3.82 -2.42
C ALA A 19 3.92 4.16 -2.35
N TRP A 20 4.65 4.02 -3.47
CA TRP A 20 6.06 4.41 -3.53
C TRP A 20 6.24 5.91 -3.27
N ALA A 21 5.45 6.76 -3.92
CA ALA A 21 5.47 8.19 -3.67
C ALA A 21 5.09 8.55 -2.22
N ALA A 22 4.14 7.80 -1.63
CA ALA A 22 3.78 7.98 -0.22
C ALA A 22 4.90 7.56 0.75
N HIS A 23 5.68 6.54 0.39
CA HIS A 23 6.85 6.09 1.15
C HIS A 23 8.00 7.10 1.05
N GLU A 24 8.29 7.61 -0.15
CA GLU A 24 9.31 8.66 -0.36
C GLU A 24 8.97 9.97 0.36
N ALA A 25 7.68 10.23 0.63
CA ALA A 25 7.23 11.39 1.40
C ALA A 25 7.36 11.22 2.92
N LEU A 26 7.69 10.02 3.42
CA LEU A 26 7.95 9.79 4.85
C LEU A 26 9.32 10.34 5.25
N ASP A 27 9.48 10.64 6.54
CA ASP A 27 10.79 10.97 7.09
C ASP A 27 11.75 9.78 6.95
N SER A 28 13.05 10.07 6.76
CA SER A 28 14.06 9.03 6.51
C SER A 28 14.18 7.98 7.60
N THR A 29 13.80 8.30 8.84
CA THR A 29 13.77 7.35 9.97
C THR A 29 12.58 6.39 9.92
N GLU A 30 11.56 6.72 9.14
CA GLU A 30 10.32 5.95 8.99
C GLU A 30 10.25 5.21 7.66
N GLN A 31 11.14 5.54 6.72
CA GLN A 31 11.29 4.82 5.47
C GLN A 31 11.89 3.43 5.73
N VAL A 32 11.25 2.42 5.17
CA VAL A 32 11.85 1.08 5.05
C VAL A 32 13.09 1.15 4.17
N ASP A 33 14.22 0.72 4.71
CA ASP A 33 15.45 0.47 3.96
C ASP A 33 15.29 -0.83 3.17
N ALA A 34 15.14 -0.70 1.84
CA ALA A 34 14.91 -1.83 0.95
C ALA A 34 16.11 -2.79 0.86
N GLU A 35 17.34 -2.30 1.04
CA GLU A 35 18.53 -3.15 1.03
C GLU A 35 18.57 -4.00 2.31
N LEU A 36 18.42 -3.35 3.47
CA LEU A 36 18.43 -4.05 4.75
C LEU A 36 17.26 -5.03 4.87
N ALA A 37 16.05 -4.63 4.46
CA ALA A 37 14.89 -5.50 4.47
C ALA A 37 15.10 -6.72 3.55
N PHE A 38 15.72 -6.54 2.39
CA PHE A 38 16.04 -7.64 1.50
C PHE A 38 17.10 -8.59 2.09
N GLU A 39 18.08 -8.07 2.83
CA GLU A 39 19.05 -8.92 3.54
C GLU A 39 18.40 -9.81 4.61
N VAL A 40 17.36 -9.31 5.28
CA VAL A 40 16.62 -10.06 6.31
C VAL A 40 15.66 -11.09 5.68
N HIS A 41 14.91 -10.68 4.65
CA HIS A 41 13.84 -11.52 4.10
C HIS A 41 14.27 -12.42 2.94
N GLY A 42 15.25 -11.99 2.13
CA GLY A 42 15.67 -12.68 0.92
C GLY A 42 14.64 -12.72 -0.21
N ASP A 43 13.48 -12.07 -0.05
CA ASP A 43 12.39 -12.01 -1.04
C ASP A 43 11.90 -10.57 -1.21
N VAL A 44 11.92 -10.10 -2.47
CA VAL A 44 11.45 -8.77 -2.89
C VAL A 44 9.96 -8.55 -2.57
N ARG A 45 9.15 -9.61 -2.56
CA ARG A 45 7.72 -9.54 -2.23
C ARG A 45 7.50 -9.15 -0.77
N LEU A 46 8.34 -9.65 0.12
CA LEU A 46 8.26 -9.33 1.55
C LEU A 46 8.72 -7.88 1.80
N VAL A 47 9.79 -7.44 1.12
CA VAL A 47 10.22 -6.03 1.16
C VAL A 47 9.10 -5.10 0.65
N ALA A 48 8.45 -5.47 -0.46
CA ALA A 48 7.31 -4.72 -0.98
C ALA A 48 6.15 -4.66 0.03
N ALA A 49 5.85 -5.78 0.70
CA ALA A 49 4.81 -5.84 1.72
C ALA A 49 5.11 -4.93 2.91
N ASP A 50 6.37 -4.83 3.35
CA ASP A 50 6.75 -3.98 4.47
C ASP A 50 6.68 -2.49 4.12
N ILE A 51 7.07 -2.11 2.90
CA ILE A 51 6.87 -0.74 2.40
C ILE A 51 5.37 -0.41 2.40
N LEU A 52 4.54 -1.30 1.85
CA LEU A 52 3.09 -1.13 1.76
C LEU A 52 2.41 -1.04 3.13
N ASP A 53 2.84 -1.85 4.10
CA ASP A 53 2.34 -1.78 5.48
C ASP A 53 2.74 -0.48 6.16
N THR A 54 3.97 -0.03 5.97
CA THR A 54 4.47 1.22 6.54
C THR A 54 3.62 2.39 6.06
N VAL A 55 3.40 2.50 4.74
CA VAL A 55 2.56 3.57 4.19
C VAL A 55 1.08 3.38 4.54
N CYS A 56 0.59 2.14 4.67
CA CYS A 56 -0.78 1.89 5.11
C CYS A 56 -1.00 2.38 6.54
N LEU A 57 -0.11 2.03 7.48
CA LEU A 57 -0.18 2.43 8.87
C LEU A 57 -0.12 3.96 8.99
N LYS A 58 0.76 4.60 8.22
CA LYS A 58 0.87 6.06 8.18
C LYS A 58 -0.37 6.73 7.61
N ALA A 59 -0.91 6.19 6.52
CA ALA A 59 -2.14 6.66 5.91
C ALA A 59 -3.35 6.52 6.86
N ARG A 60 -3.47 5.38 7.55
CA ARG A 60 -4.51 5.14 8.56
C ARG A 60 -4.35 6.07 9.76
N GLY A 61 -3.12 6.25 10.26
CA GLY A 61 -2.81 7.19 11.33
C GLY A 61 -3.18 8.62 10.97
N ALA A 62 -2.79 9.08 9.77
CA ALA A 62 -3.14 10.40 9.25
C ALA A 62 -4.66 10.58 9.12
N ALA A 63 -5.40 9.55 8.69
CA ALA A 63 -6.85 9.59 8.62
C ALA A 63 -7.53 9.68 10.01
N LEU A 64 -6.93 9.07 11.05
CA LEU A 64 -7.42 9.16 12.43
C LEU A 64 -7.10 10.52 13.08
N THR A 65 -5.96 11.13 12.72
CA THR A 65 -5.57 12.46 13.21
C THR A 65 -6.13 13.60 12.38
N ALA A 66 -6.68 13.31 11.19
CA ALA A 66 -7.35 14.31 10.37
C ALA A 66 -8.51 14.88 11.19
N PRO A 67 -8.49 16.20 11.51
CA PRO A 67 -9.55 16.80 12.29
C PRO A 67 -10.86 16.62 11.53
N GLY A 68 -11.67 15.67 12.00
CA GLY A 68 -12.94 15.33 11.38
C GLY A 68 -13.75 16.60 11.23
N LYS A 69 -13.95 17.04 9.99
CA LYS A 69 -14.71 18.21 9.52
C LYS A 69 -15.50 18.93 10.63
N LYS A 70 -14.82 19.66 11.52
CA LYS A 70 -15.47 20.66 12.34
C LYS A 70 -15.54 21.89 11.45
N ARG A 71 -16.75 22.22 10.99
CA ARG A 71 -17.04 23.45 10.22
C ARG A 71 -16.70 24.66 11.10
N PHE A 72 -15.44 25.04 11.14
CA PHE A 72 -15.01 26.32 11.70
C PHE A 72 -15.19 27.35 10.59
N LYS A 73 -16.28 28.12 10.70
CA LYS A 73 -16.48 29.33 9.90
C LYS A 73 -15.50 30.36 10.44
N ILE A 74 -14.32 30.44 9.83
CA ILE A 74 -13.32 31.46 10.16
C ILE A 74 -13.38 32.52 9.05
N GLU A 75 -13.84 33.71 9.44
CA GLU A 75 -13.75 34.90 8.61
C GLU A 75 -12.28 35.21 8.31
N GLY A 76 -11.98 35.38 7.02
CA GLY A 76 -10.82 36.14 6.57
C GLY A 76 -9.50 35.37 6.62
N ILE A 77 -9.15 34.80 5.46
CA ILE A 77 -7.81 34.32 5.08
C ILE A 77 -7.48 32.93 5.64
N GLU A 78 -8.18 31.91 5.14
CA GLU A 78 -7.70 30.54 5.15
C GLU A 78 -6.64 30.39 4.05
N ILE A 79 -5.37 30.32 4.44
CA ILE A 79 -4.34 29.73 3.59
C ILE A 79 -4.67 28.23 3.55
N GLU A 80 -5.50 27.82 2.59
CA GLU A 80 -5.59 26.44 2.13
C GLU A 80 -4.21 26.04 1.59
N LYS A 81 -3.30 25.67 2.50
CA LYS A 81 -2.26 24.73 2.14
C LYS A 81 -2.97 23.39 2.03
N ALA A 82 -3.61 23.17 0.88
CA ALA A 82 -4.16 21.88 0.49
C ALA A 82 -3.09 20.84 0.81
N ALA A 83 -3.37 19.98 1.80
CA ALA A 83 -2.53 18.86 2.15
C ALA A 83 -2.27 18.09 0.86
N THR A 84 -1.09 18.30 0.29
CA THR A 84 -0.74 17.81 -1.04
C THR A 84 -0.56 16.32 -0.88
N GLY A 85 -1.62 15.56 -1.17
CA GLY A 85 -1.69 14.13 -1.00
C GLY A 85 -2.51 13.70 0.21
N THR A 86 -3.81 14.00 0.26
CA THR A 86 -4.72 13.20 1.09
C THR A 86 -4.75 11.79 0.50
N VAL A 87 -3.82 10.94 0.89
CA VAL A 87 -4.02 9.51 0.69
C VAL A 87 -5.26 9.16 1.49
N SER A 88 -6.30 8.71 0.78
CA SER A 88 -7.60 8.47 1.40
C SER A 88 -7.53 7.19 2.23
N ALA A 89 -8.43 7.05 3.20
CA ALA A 89 -8.58 5.80 3.94
C ALA A 89 -8.75 4.58 3.01
N ALA A 90 -9.39 4.75 1.84
CA ALA A 90 -9.54 3.70 0.84
C ALA A 90 -8.22 3.30 0.17
N ASN A 91 -7.29 4.26 -0.02
CA ASN A 91 -5.95 3.95 -0.50
C ASN A 91 -5.17 3.17 0.57
N ALA A 92 -5.32 3.55 1.84
CA ALA A 92 -4.70 2.85 2.96
C ALA A 92 -5.14 1.39 3.03
N ASP A 93 -6.45 1.12 2.99
CA ASP A 93 -7.00 -0.24 3.03
C ASP A 93 -6.54 -1.08 1.82
N THR A 94 -6.43 -0.45 0.64
CA THR A 94 -5.91 -1.08 -0.57
C THR A 94 -4.45 -1.50 -0.40
N TRP A 95 -3.60 -0.64 0.17
CA TRP A 95 -2.18 -0.96 0.40
C TRP A 95 -1.99 -2.05 1.45
N CYS A 96 -2.73 -2.00 2.56
CA CYS A 96 -2.75 -3.07 3.55
C CYS A 96 -3.17 -4.42 2.95
N THR A 97 -4.20 -4.42 2.10
CA THR A 97 -4.67 -5.65 1.43
C THR A 97 -3.61 -6.19 0.47
N LEU A 98 -2.92 -5.31 -0.26
CA LEU A 98 -1.84 -5.69 -1.17
C LEU A 98 -0.65 -6.27 -0.41
N ALA A 99 -0.26 -5.66 0.72
CA ALA A 99 0.80 -6.19 1.60
C ALA A 99 0.49 -7.60 2.09
N GLY A 100 -0.74 -7.84 2.57
CA GLY A 100 -1.20 -9.18 2.97
C GLY A 100 -1.08 -10.20 1.85
N ARG A 101 -1.57 -9.86 0.64
CA ARG A 101 -1.48 -10.74 -0.54
C ARG A 101 -0.03 -11.09 -0.90
N LEU A 102 0.89 -10.14 -0.83
CA LEU A 102 2.30 -10.38 -1.15
C LEU A 102 2.97 -11.32 -0.14
N ARG A 103 2.59 -11.23 1.14
CA ARG A 103 3.04 -12.17 2.17
C ARG A 103 2.50 -13.58 1.94
N ASP A 104 1.22 -13.71 1.60
CA ASP A 104 0.63 -15.00 1.27
C ASP A 104 1.30 -15.66 0.06
N GLN A 105 1.62 -14.86 -0.97
CA GLN A 105 2.35 -15.31 -2.16
C GLN A 105 3.80 -15.71 -1.86
N ALA A 106 4.47 -15.03 -0.92
CA ALA A 106 5.83 -15.36 -0.49
C ALA A 106 5.84 -16.61 0.41
N ALA A 107 4.83 -16.80 1.24
CA ALA A 107 4.66 -17.98 2.09
C ALA A 107 4.32 -19.28 1.31
N GLY A 108 4.07 -19.18 0.01
CA GLY A 108 3.71 -20.32 -0.83
C GLY A 108 2.29 -20.84 -0.58
N SER A 109 1.45 -20.07 0.13
CA SER A 109 0.05 -20.40 0.35
C SER A 109 -0.68 -20.32 -1.00
N GLY A 110 -0.88 -21.48 -1.62
CA GLY A 110 -1.71 -21.68 -2.80
C GLY A 110 -3.19 -21.40 -2.54
N VAL A 111 -3.52 -20.18 -2.13
CA VAL A 111 -4.89 -19.68 -2.16
C VAL A 111 -5.15 -19.27 -3.61
N PRO A 112 -5.98 -20.02 -4.37
CA PRO A 112 -6.40 -19.55 -5.68
C PRO A 112 -7.06 -18.18 -5.46
N GLY A 113 -6.61 -17.16 -6.19
CA GLY A 113 -7.34 -15.90 -6.29
C GLY A 113 -8.81 -16.20 -6.63
N PRO A 114 -9.77 -15.35 -6.24
CA PRO A 114 -11.19 -15.65 -6.36
C PRO A 114 -11.43 -16.17 -7.77
N ALA A 115 -11.79 -17.45 -7.88
CA ALA A 115 -12.24 -18.02 -9.12
C ALA A 115 -13.39 -17.11 -9.55
N LEU A 116 -13.17 -16.30 -10.59
CA LEU A 116 -14.25 -15.60 -11.23
C LEU A 116 -15.27 -16.68 -11.54
N VAL A 117 -16.39 -16.60 -10.83
CA VAL A 117 -17.51 -17.52 -10.94
C VAL A 117 -17.82 -17.58 -12.43
N SER A 118 -17.47 -18.71 -13.05
CA SER A 118 -17.84 -19.03 -14.41
C SER A 118 -19.35 -18.95 -14.46
N TRP A 119 -19.86 -17.86 -15.03
CA TRP A 119 -21.27 -17.66 -15.37
C TRP A 119 -21.66 -18.55 -16.58
N ASP A 120 -21.26 -19.81 -16.53
CA ASP A 120 -21.49 -20.78 -17.60
C ASP A 120 -22.12 -22.03 -16.98
N ASP A 121 -23.26 -21.81 -16.31
CA ASP A 121 -24.25 -22.84 -16.06
C ASP A 121 -25.60 -22.19 -15.78
N CYS A 122 -26.28 -21.80 -16.86
CA CYS A 122 -27.74 -21.78 -16.87
C CYS A 122 -28.17 -22.87 -17.85
N GLU A 123 -28.19 -24.09 -17.33
CA GLU A 123 -28.90 -25.23 -17.90
C GLU A 123 -30.25 -24.80 -18.49
N VAL A 124 -30.39 -25.11 -19.77
CA VAL A 124 -31.62 -25.13 -20.54
C VAL A 124 -32.48 -26.30 -20.02
N TRP A 125 -33.67 -26.00 -19.48
CA TRP A 125 -34.95 -26.73 -19.64
C TRP A 125 -36.05 -26.25 -18.69
N PRO A 126 -37.36 -26.46 -18.99
CA PRO A 126 -37.96 -27.38 -19.98
C PRO A 126 -38.55 -26.73 -21.25
#